data_AF-A0A1I5MY83-F1
#
_entry.id   AF-A0A1I5MY83-F1
#
_cell.length_a   1.000
_cell.length_b   1.000
_cell.length_c   1.000
_cell.angle_alpha   90.00
_cell.angle_beta   90.00
_cell.angle_gamma   90.00
#
_symmetry.space_group_name_H-M   'P 1'
#
loop_
_entity.id
_entity.type
_entity.pdbx_description
1 polymer ?
#
loop_
_entity_poly.entity_id
_entity_poly.type
_entity_poly.pdbx_seq_one_letter_code
_entity_poly.pdbx_strand_id
1 'polypeptide(L)'
;MTEKFILSSALFEGELILEFRLDGTLVRFSNEAELNASQLTFLAANFPVNVTAANKFIKDAKNITAKHFPAEVQFLDFWEAYGNKANSNKKLSEKVFEKLTLKEKVQVMEDIPRYRQRLIKQPGISQKYAETYLRSRVWEQ
;
A
#
# COMPACT_ATOMS: atom_id res chain seq x y z
N MET A 1 13.22 7.01 -9.57
CA MET A 1 12.42 6.32 -8.56
C MET A 1 11.78 7.37 -7.66
N THR A 2 10.68 7.03 -7.02
CA THR A 2 9.91 7.90 -6.13
C THR A 2 9.60 7.09 -4.86
N GLU A 3 9.51 7.78 -3.73
CA GLU A 3 9.11 7.25 -2.43
C GLU A 3 7.68 7.70 -2.13
N LYS A 4 6.92 6.91 -1.38
CA LYS A 4 5.52 7.19 -1.11
C LYS A 4 5.17 6.95 0.33
N PHE A 5 4.52 7.92 0.93
CA PHE A 5 4.06 7.88 2.30
C PHE A 5 2.55 7.82 2.26
N ILE A 6 1.98 6.79 2.87
CA ILE A 6 0.55 6.71 3.13
C ILE A 6 0.35 7.01 4.60
N LEU A 7 -0.47 8.01 4.87
CA LEU A 7 -0.86 8.42 6.22
C LEU A 7 -2.30 7.99 6.46
N SER A 8 -2.51 7.22 7.51
CA SER A 8 -3.82 6.84 8.01
C SER A 8 -3.94 7.19 9.48
N SER A 9 -5.12 7.56 9.95
CA SER A 9 -5.37 7.90 11.35
C SER A 9 -6.64 7.24 11.84
N ALA A 10 -6.74 6.99 13.15
CA ALA A 10 -8.02 6.62 13.76
C ALA A 10 -9.02 7.80 13.81
N LEU A 11 -8.58 9.02 13.48
CA LEU A 11 -9.37 10.25 13.55
C LEU A 11 -10.10 10.60 12.25
N PHE A 12 -9.81 9.92 11.15
CA PHE A 12 -10.46 10.13 9.86
C PHE A 12 -10.57 8.81 9.10
N GLU A 13 -11.64 8.63 8.33
CA GLU A 13 -11.77 7.49 7.43
C GLU A 13 -11.12 7.82 6.09
N GLY A 14 -10.28 6.90 5.60
CA GLY A 14 -9.54 7.04 4.34
C GLY A 14 -8.05 7.40 4.53
N GLU A 15 -7.40 7.85 3.45
CA GLU A 15 -5.94 7.87 3.38
C GLU A 15 -5.39 9.16 2.74
N LEU A 16 -4.29 9.67 3.30
CA LEU A 16 -3.52 10.73 2.67
C LEU A 16 -2.28 10.13 2.04
N ILE A 17 -2.08 10.43 0.77
CA ILE A 17 -1.02 9.86 -0.04
C ILE A 17 -0.06 10.97 -0.46
N LEU A 18 1.20 10.84 -0.09
CA LEU A 18 2.28 11.76 -0.45
C LEU A 18 3.33 10.99 -1.26
N GLU A 19 3.67 11.46 -2.44
CA GLU A 19 4.73 10.89 -3.28
C GLU A 19 5.88 11.88 -3.34
N PHE A 20 7.07 11.43 -2.96
CA PHE A 20 8.32 12.18 -3.02
C PHE A 20 9.24 11.62 -4.09
N ARG A 21 10.09 12.46 -4.66
CA ARG A 21 11.24 11.99 -5.44
C ARG A 21 12.35 11.51 -4.50
N LEU A 22 13.32 10.78 -5.07
CA LEU A 22 14.58 10.44 -4.38
C LEU A 22 15.35 11.67 -3.86
N ASP A 23 15.12 12.85 -4.43
CA ASP A 23 15.70 14.12 -3.96
C ASP A 23 14.97 14.70 -2.72
N GLY A 24 13.91 14.03 -2.25
CA GLY A 24 13.11 14.45 -1.09
C GLY A 24 12.01 15.47 -1.40
N THR A 25 11.80 15.83 -2.67
CA THR A 25 10.77 16.81 -3.10
C THR A 25 9.41 16.14 -3.24
N LEU A 26 8.35 16.76 -2.73
CA LEU A 26 6.98 16.29 -2.96
C LEU A 26 6.60 16.47 -4.44
N VAL A 27 6.26 15.37 -5.09
CA VAL A 27 5.85 15.32 -6.50
C VAL A 27 4.34 15.23 -6.62
N ARG A 28 3.68 14.52 -5.70
CA ARG A 28 2.22 14.32 -5.74
C ARG A 28 1.62 14.24 -4.36
N PHE A 29 0.45 14.84 -4.22
CA PHE A 29 -0.41 14.66 -3.06
C PHE A 29 -1.80 14.22 -3.52
N SER A 30 -2.38 13.24 -2.84
CA SER A 30 -3.74 12.79 -3.05
C SER A 30 -4.43 12.63 -1.69
N ASN A 31 -5.59 13.26 -1.55
CA ASN A 31 -6.45 13.11 -0.40
C ASN A 31 -7.57 12.13 -0.75
N GLU A 32 -7.46 10.91 -0.24
CA GLU A 32 -8.50 9.87 -0.27
C GLU A 32 -9.15 9.71 1.12
N ALA A 33 -9.05 10.73 1.98
CA ALA A 33 -9.63 10.76 3.32
C ALA A 33 -10.79 11.74 3.44
N GLU A 34 -11.79 11.37 4.24
CA GLU A 34 -12.83 12.28 4.69
C GLU A 34 -12.32 13.09 5.88
N LEU A 35 -11.90 14.32 5.58
CA LEU A 35 -11.40 15.26 6.58
C LEU A 35 -12.46 16.31 6.92
N ASN A 36 -12.62 16.58 8.22
CA ASN A 36 -13.43 17.72 8.68
C ASN A 36 -12.67 19.06 8.49
N ALA A 37 -13.39 20.18 8.62
CA ALA A 37 -12.82 21.52 8.39
C ALA A 37 -11.59 21.83 9.28
N SER A 38 -11.59 21.37 10.53
CA SER A 38 -10.47 21.55 11.45
C SER A 38 -9.25 20.72 11.04
N GLN A 39 -9.47 19.49 10.56
CA GLN A 39 -8.42 18.61 10.04
C GLN A 39 -7.83 19.13 8.73
N LEU A 40 -8.67 19.66 7.83
CA LEU A 40 -8.23 20.34 6.60
C LEU A 40 -7.37 21.57 6.91
N THR A 41 -7.79 22.38 7.88
CA THR A 41 -7.03 23.57 8.31
C THR A 41 -5.68 23.17 8.92
N PHE A 42 -5.65 22.12 9.75
CA PHE A 42 -4.42 21.57 10.31
C PHE A 42 -3.48 21.02 9.23
N LEU A 43 -4.03 20.28 8.25
CA LEU A 43 -3.28 19.74 7.13
C LEU A 43 -2.70 20.84 6.25
N ALA A 44 -3.47 21.89 5.95
CA ALA A 44 -3.00 23.03 5.18
C ALA A 44 -1.88 23.80 5.90
N ALA A 45 -1.99 23.97 7.23
CA ALA A 45 -0.99 24.67 8.03
C ALA A 45 0.32 23.87 8.21
N ASN A 46 0.25 22.54 8.23
CA ASN A 46 1.39 21.65 8.48
C ASN A 46 1.74 20.79 7.26
N PHE A 47 1.38 21.25 6.06
CA PHE A 47 1.47 20.44 4.85
C PHE A 47 2.94 20.04 4.55
N PRO A 48 3.26 18.74 4.47
CA PRO A 48 4.63 18.29 4.31
C PRO A 48 5.10 18.41 2.86
N VAL A 49 5.81 19.49 2.54
CA VAL A 49 6.37 19.78 1.20
C VAL A 49 7.65 19.00 0.87
N ASN A 50 8.31 18.41 1.86
CA ASN A 50 9.51 17.59 1.69
C ASN A 50 9.54 16.43 2.69
N VAL A 51 10.39 15.43 2.44
CA VAL A 51 10.48 14.21 3.27
C VAL A 51 10.83 14.52 4.74
N THR A 52 11.65 15.54 5.00
CA THR A 52 11.98 15.97 6.36
C THR A 52 10.76 16.53 7.10
N ALA A 53 9.94 17.33 6.41
CA ALA A 53 8.69 17.85 6.92
C ALA A 53 7.65 16.75 7.09
N ALA A 54 7.61 15.75 6.19
CA ALA A 54 6.76 14.58 6.34
C ALA A 54 7.13 13.77 7.59
N ASN A 55 8.40 13.47 7.79
CA ASN A 55 8.88 12.76 8.97
C ASN A 55 8.59 13.54 10.27
N LYS A 56 8.74 14.86 10.25
CA LYS A 56 8.38 15.72 11.38
C LYS A 56 6.87 15.69 11.64
N PHE A 57 6.06 15.81 10.59
CA PHE A 57 4.59 15.74 10.67
C PHE A 57 4.12 14.42 11.28
N ILE A 58 4.70 13.30 10.83
CA ILE A 58 4.41 11.96 11.36
C ILE A 58 4.81 11.84 12.83
N LYS A 59 5.98 12.38 13.19
CA LYS A 59 6.50 12.34 14.57
C LYS A 59 5.69 13.19 15.55
N ASP A 60 5.24 14.36 15.09
CA ASP A 60 4.46 15.30 15.89
C ASP A 60 2.99 14.86 16.02
N ALA A 61 2.45 14.20 14.99
CA ALA A 61 1.10 13.68 14.99
C ALA A 61 1.00 12.31 15.69
N LYS A 62 0.84 12.33 17.02
CA LYS A 62 0.69 11.11 17.87
C LYS A 62 -0.38 10.12 17.43
N ASN A 63 -1.35 10.54 16.61
CA ASN A 63 -2.48 9.73 16.16
C ASN A 63 -2.41 9.36 14.66
N ILE A 64 -1.33 9.70 13.96
CA ILE A 64 -1.15 9.37 12.54
C ILE A 64 -0.19 8.20 12.43
N THR A 65 -0.65 7.14 11.79
CA THR A 65 0.19 6.01 11.41
C THR A 65 0.67 6.25 9.99
N ALA A 66 1.97 6.39 9.81
CA ALA A 66 2.57 6.51 8.50
C ALA A 66 3.21 5.19 8.10
N LYS A 67 2.95 4.78 6.87
CA LYS A 67 3.68 3.69 6.25
C LYS A 67 4.45 4.22 5.04
N HIS A 68 5.75 3.93 5.01
CA HIS A 68 6.65 4.30 3.94
C HIS A 68 6.73 3.17 2.91
N PHE A 69 6.58 3.51 1.64
CA PHE A 69 6.51 2.57 0.55
C PHE A 69 7.32 3.05 -0.66
N PRO A 70 7.90 2.14 -1.45
CA PRO A 70 8.29 2.48 -2.81
C PRO A 70 7.06 2.98 -3.57
N ALA A 71 7.20 4.07 -4.34
CA ALA A 71 6.04 4.81 -4.86
C ALA A 71 5.17 4.06 -5.86
N GLU A 72 5.67 2.97 -6.41
CA GLU A 72 4.90 2.09 -7.27
C GLU A 72 5.15 0.65 -6.85
N VAL A 73 4.07 -0.04 -6.44
CA VAL A 73 4.02 -1.50 -6.47
C VAL A 73 3.38 -1.86 -7.79
N GLN A 74 4.20 -2.34 -8.74
CA GLN A 74 3.71 -2.69 -10.06
C GLN A 74 3.21 -4.14 -10.08
N PHE A 75 2.30 -4.44 -11.01
CA PHE A 75 1.82 -5.81 -11.19
C PHE A 75 2.96 -6.80 -11.48
N LEU A 76 4.01 -6.35 -12.18
CA LEU A 76 5.18 -7.19 -12.46
C LEU A 76 5.88 -7.63 -11.16
N ASP A 77 6.02 -6.74 -10.19
CA ASP A 77 6.62 -7.06 -8.89
C ASP A 77 5.82 -8.15 -8.18
N PHE A 78 4.48 -8.01 -8.17
CA PHE A 78 3.58 -9.03 -7.65
C PHE A 78 3.71 -10.35 -8.42
N TRP A 79 3.74 -10.30 -9.76
CA TRP A 79 3.75 -11.48 -10.61
C TRP A 79 5.02 -12.32 -10.44
N GLU A 80 6.17 -11.64 -10.32
CA GLU A 80 7.44 -12.26 -9.99
C GLU A 80 7.44 -12.79 -8.55
N ALA A 81 6.99 -11.97 -7.59
CA ALA A 81 6.97 -12.33 -6.18
C ALA A 81 6.03 -13.51 -5.89
N TYR A 82 4.89 -13.64 -6.56
CA TYR A 82 3.90 -14.70 -6.31
C TYR A 82 4.35 -16.08 -6.81
N GLY A 83 4.98 -16.14 -7.99
CA GLY A 83 5.70 -17.31 -8.52
C GLY A 83 4.85 -18.43 -9.14
N ASN A 84 3.54 -18.54 -8.85
CA ASN A 84 2.67 -19.59 -9.43
C ASN A 84 2.16 -19.24 -10.85
N LYS A 85 3.09 -18.91 -11.76
CA LYS A 85 2.77 -18.36 -13.08
C LYS A 85 2.12 -19.36 -14.03
N ALA A 86 2.49 -20.64 -13.93
CA ALA A 86 2.02 -21.69 -14.84
C ALA A 86 0.52 -21.99 -14.70
N ASN A 87 -0.02 -21.83 -13.49
CA ASN A 87 -1.41 -22.18 -13.18
C ASN A 87 -2.33 -20.96 -13.03
N SER A 88 -1.77 -19.74 -13.10
CA SER A 88 -2.52 -18.51 -12.87
C SER A 88 -2.78 -17.76 -14.17
N ASN A 89 -3.93 -17.10 -14.27
CA ASN A 89 -4.26 -16.28 -15.44
C ASN A 89 -3.69 -14.86 -15.30
N LYS A 90 -2.53 -14.61 -15.92
CA LYS A 90 -1.83 -13.31 -15.86
C LYS A 90 -2.73 -12.11 -16.15
N LYS A 91 -3.49 -12.14 -17.25
CA LYS A 91 -4.39 -11.03 -17.66
C LYS A 91 -5.47 -10.76 -16.62
N LEU A 92 -6.01 -11.82 -16.01
CA LEU A 92 -7.04 -11.69 -15.01
C LEU A 92 -6.48 -11.19 -13.68
N SER A 93 -5.29 -11.69 -13.29
CA SER A 93 -4.58 -11.22 -12.11
C SER A 93 -4.24 -9.74 -12.21
N GLU A 94 -3.73 -9.30 -13.36
CA GLU A 94 -3.41 -7.89 -13.64
C GLU A 94 -4.63 -7.00 -13.47
N LYS A 95 -5.75 -7.35 -14.13
CA LYS A 95 -7.00 -6.59 -14.03
C LYS A 95 -7.55 -6.51 -12.59
N VAL A 96 -7.34 -7.53 -11.76
CA VAL A 96 -7.74 -7.50 -10.35
C VAL A 96 -6.76 -6.67 -9.53
N PHE A 97 -5.46 -6.85 -9.76
CA PHE A 97 -4.40 -6.13 -9.06
C PHE A 97 -4.46 -4.63 -9.30
N GLU A 98 -4.70 -4.20 -10.54
CA GLU A 98 -4.81 -2.77 -10.89
C GLU A 98 -5.93 -2.06 -10.14
N LYS A 99 -7.05 -2.77 -9.86
CA LYS A 99 -8.19 -2.26 -9.10
C LYS A 99 -7.93 -2.11 -7.61
N LEU A 100 -6.87 -2.72 -7.09
CA LEU A 100 -6.51 -2.59 -5.69
C LEU A 100 -6.01 -1.17 -5.40
N THR A 101 -6.38 -0.64 -4.24
CA THR A 101 -5.75 0.56 -3.69
C THR A 101 -4.27 0.29 -3.48
N LEU A 102 -3.46 1.34 -3.37
CA LEU A 102 -2.04 1.14 -3.11
C LEU A 102 -1.79 0.36 -1.81
N LYS A 103 -2.55 0.66 -0.75
CA LYS A 103 -2.43 -0.06 0.52
C LYS A 103 -2.70 -1.54 0.35
N GLU A 104 -3.74 -1.91 -0.40
CA GLU A 104 -4.02 -3.31 -0.69
C GLU A 104 -2.88 -3.95 -1.50
N LYS A 105 -2.32 -3.24 -2.50
CA LYS A 105 -1.15 -3.73 -3.27
C LYS A 105 0.05 -3.98 -2.37
N VAL A 106 0.31 -3.09 -1.41
CA VAL A 106 1.36 -3.28 -0.40
C VAL A 106 1.06 -4.49 0.48
N GLN A 107 -0.14 -4.57 1.06
CA GLN A 107 -0.51 -5.68 1.94
C GLN A 107 -0.39 -7.02 1.22
N VAL A 108 -0.74 -7.07 -0.07
CA VAL A 108 -0.50 -8.22 -0.93
C VAL A 108 0.98 -8.58 -0.97
N MET A 109 1.87 -7.61 -1.23
CA MET A 109 3.31 -7.86 -1.29
C MET A 109 3.90 -8.32 0.04
N GLU A 110 3.48 -7.69 1.14
CA GLU A 110 3.90 -8.05 2.51
C GLU A 110 3.41 -9.45 2.91
N ASP A 111 2.22 -9.86 2.44
CA ASP A 111 1.64 -11.16 2.78
C ASP A 111 2.26 -12.33 2.00
N ILE A 112 2.75 -12.14 0.77
CA ILE A 112 3.27 -13.25 -0.07
C ILE A 112 4.25 -14.18 0.69
N PRO A 113 5.27 -13.67 1.40
CA PRO A 113 6.17 -14.52 2.19
C PRO A 113 5.44 -15.29 3.30
N ARG A 114 4.51 -14.63 4.01
CA ARG A 114 3.71 -15.22 5.09
C ARG A 114 2.76 -16.30 4.56
N TYR A 115 2.12 -16.05 3.42
CA TYR A 115 1.25 -17.00 2.76
C TYR A 115 2.01 -18.26 2.35
N ARG A 116 3.20 -18.11 1.76
CA ARG A 116 4.08 -19.25 1.43
C ARG A 116 4.45 -20.08 2.66
N GLN A 117 4.80 -19.43 3.77
CA GLN A 117 5.08 -20.12 5.03
C GLN A 117 3.85 -20.87 5.57
N ARG A 118 2.65 -20.30 5.45
CA ARG A 118 1.39 -20.97 5.84
C ARG A 118 1.17 -22.25 5.04
N LEU A 119 1.40 -22.22 3.73
CA LEU A 119 1.28 -23.41 2.87
C LEU A 119 2.29 -24.50 3.24
N ILE A 120 3.54 -24.13 3.56
CA ILE A 120 4.56 -25.09 4.01
C ILE A 120 4.14 -25.78 5.32
N LYS A 121 3.51 -25.03 6.24
CA LYS A 121 3.06 -25.56 7.54
C LYS A 121 1.77 -26.39 7.45
N GLN A 122 1.02 -26.31 6.35
CA GLN A 122 -0.26 -27.01 6.16
C GLN A 122 -0.15 -27.97 4.96
N PRO A 123 0.50 -29.14 5.15
CA PRO A 123 0.66 -30.10 4.07
C PRO A 123 -0.71 -30.57 3.55
N GLY A 124 -0.86 -30.59 2.23
CA GLY A 124 -2.12 -30.94 1.54
C GLY A 124 -2.90 -29.76 0.98
N ILE A 125 -2.52 -28.51 1.29
CA ILE A 125 -3.13 -27.31 0.70
C ILE A 125 -2.23 -26.77 -0.41
N SER A 126 -2.75 -26.77 -1.64
CA SER A 126 -2.05 -26.18 -2.79
C SER A 126 -2.10 -24.65 -2.76
N GLN A 127 -1.06 -24.01 -3.29
CA GLN A 127 -1.06 -22.57 -3.54
C GLN A 127 -2.24 -22.21 -4.46
N LYS A 128 -3.02 -21.20 -4.08
CA LYS A 128 -4.11 -20.69 -4.92
C LYS A 128 -3.55 -20.13 -6.24
N TYR A 129 -4.42 -19.98 -7.24
CA TYR A 129 -4.09 -19.18 -8.41
C TYR A 129 -4.02 -17.70 -8.03
N ALA A 130 -3.18 -16.93 -8.71
CA ALA A 130 -2.92 -15.53 -8.38
C ALA A 130 -4.22 -14.70 -8.43
N GLU A 131 -5.06 -14.89 -9.44
CA GLU A 131 -6.38 -14.25 -9.53
C GLU A 131 -7.32 -14.65 -8.39
N THR A 132 -7.26 -15.90 -7.91
CA THR A 132 -8.09 -16.39 -6.80
C THR A 132 -7.59 -15.79 -5.50
N TYR A 133 -6.28 -15.76 -5.27
CA TYR A 133 -5.65 -15.10 -4.13
C TYR A 133 -6.03 -13.62 -4.06
N LEU A 134 -5.95 -12.91 -5.20
CA LEU A 134 -6.30 -11.50 -5.29
C LEU A 134 -7.80 -11.24 -5.04
N ARG A 135 -8.68 -12.03 -5.66
CA ARG A 135 -10.15 -11.86 -5.54
C ARG A 135 -10.69 -12.21 -4.16
N SER A 136 -10.11 -13.22 -3.52
CA SER A 136 -10.56 -13.69 -2.20
C SER A 136 -9.89 -12.95 -1.04
N ARG A 137 -9.10 -11.91 -1.33
CA ARG A 137 -8.45 -11.06 -0.33
C ARG A 137 -7.69 -11.83 0.73
N VAL A 138 -6.94 -12.84 0.30
CA VAL A 138 -6.25 -13.80 1.20
C VAL A 138 -5.27 -13.11 2.16
N TRP A 139 -4.74 -11.94 1.80
CA TRP A 139 -3.81 -11.15 2.63
C TRP A 139 -4.46 -10.49 3.84
N GLU A 140 -5.79 -10.39 3.87
CA GLU A 140 -6.56 -9.86 5.02
C GLU A 140 -6.76 -10.91 6.12
N GLN A 141 -6.36 -12.18 5.88
CA GLN A 141 -6.56 -13.33 6.78
C GLN A 141 -5.39 -13.65 7.70
#